data_AF-A0A916MR71-F1
#
_entry.id   AF-A0A916MR71-F1
#
_cell.length_a   1.000
_cell.length_b   1.000
_cell.length_c   1.000
_cell.angle_alpha   90.00
_cell.angle_beta   90.00
_cell.angle_gamma   90.00
#
_symmetry.space_group_name_H-M   'P 1'
#
loop_
_entity.id
_entity.type
_entity.pdbx_description
1 polymer ?
#
loop_
_entity_poly.entity_id
_entity_poly.type
_entity_poly.pdbx_seq_one_letter_code
_entity_poly.pdbx_strand_id
1 'polypeptide(L)'
;MYCMWMNLVPQLKTGNLVVALTNQNVIISNLIAELALRGPAIVLDSGNCFPAYRIAQLIRRKSLQLESISRRIFIQRSFTCYQMTSLLENTPAVAQPHVILNLLTTFQDDQVKPDEAGRLLTICLSHIERLSLVAPVAITLEPAILAEKEFLLKRVCEQADEVFTSLSEPSPQEQQLSFFGM
;
A
#
# COMPACT_ATOMS: atom_id res chain seq x y z
N MET A 1 -13.63 15.58 -11.70
CA MET A 1 -13.56 14.63 -10.56
C MET A 1 -12.16 14.64 -9.95
N TYR A 2 -11.69 15.80 -9.45
CA TYR A 2 -10.30 16.03 -9.00
C TYR A 2 -10.18 16.17 -7.46
N CYS A 3 -11.29 16.09 -6.71
CA CYS A 3 -11.37 16.72 -5.38
C CYS A 3 -11.07 15.81 -4.16
N MET A 4 -10.99 14.48 -4.31
CA MET A 4 -10.62 13.58 -3.18
C MET A 4 -9.12 13.23 -3.11
N TRP A 5 -8.35 13.59 -4.14
CA TRP A 5 -7.00 13.07 -4.38
C TRP A 5 -5.87 13.82 -3.66
N MET A 6 -6.09 15.10 -3.31
CA MET A 6 -5.06 15.98 -2.74
C MET A 6 -4.86 15.84 -1.23
N ASN A 7 -5.61 14.95 -0.57
CA ASN A 7 -5.70 14.97 0.89
C ASN A 7 -4.71 14.03 1.59
N LEU A 8 -4.34 12.89 0.96
CA LEU A 8 -3.52 11.86 1.61
C LEU A 8 -2.16 12.36 2.08
N VAL A 9 -1.47 13.14 1.26
CA VAL A 9 -0.12 13.64 1.59
C VAL A 9 -0.14 14.62 2.79
N PRO A 10 -1.06 15.62 2.86
CA PRO A 10 -1.24 16.43 4.08
C PRO A 10 -1.58 15.65 5.36
N GLN A 11 -2.16 14.47 5.24
CA GLN A 11 -2.60 13.64 6.38
C GLN A 11 -1.48 12.74 6.92
N LEU A 12 -0.41 12.56 6.13
CA LEU A 12 0.79 11.85 6.56
C LEU A 12 1.57 12.68 7.58
N LYS A 13 1.30 12.39 8.85
CA LYS A 13 2.02 12.91 10.02
C LYS A 13 2.71 11.75 10.75
N THR A 14 3.87 12.01 11.32
CA THR A 14 4.49 11.06 12.26
C THR A 14 3.51 10.75 13.39
N GLY A 15 3.43 9.47 13.77
CA GLY A 15 2.45 8.96 14.72
C GLY A 15 1.16 8.47 14.08
N ASN A 16 0.89 8.81 12.81
CA ASN A 16 -0.36 8.46 12.14
C ASN A 16 -0.19 7.25 11.21
N LEU A 17 -1.16 6.34 11.29
CA LEU A 17 -1.42 5.28 10.34
C LEU A 17 -2.63 5.64 9.46
N VAL A 18 -2.37 5.84 8.17
CA VAL A 18 -3.41 6.11 7.17
C VAL A 18 -3.64 4.88 6.31
N VAL A 19 -4.90 4.44 6.19
CA VAL A 19 -5.31 3.34 5.32
C VAL A 19 -6.11 3.85 4.13
N ALA A 20 -5.75 3.40 2.93
CA ALA A 20 -6.50 3.65 1.71
C ALA A 20 -7.06 2.34 1.14
N LEU A 21 -8.38 2.20 1.17
CA LEU A 21 -9.13 1.16 0.48
C LEU A 21 -9.28 1.57 -0.99
N THR A 22 -8.49 0.96 -1.87
CA THR A 22 -8.46 1.36 -3.28
C THR A 22 -8.06 0.23 -4.22
N ASN A 23 -8.72 0.17 -5.38
CA ASN A 23 -8.29 -0.59 -6.55
C ASN A 23 -7.58 0.32 -7.60
N GLN A 24 -7.32 1.58 -7.25
CA GLN A 24 -6.83 2.58 -8.20
C GLN A 24 -5.33 2.83 -8.04
N ASN A 25 -4.55 2.32 -9.00
CA ASN A 25 -3.11 2.59 -9.13
C ASN A 25 -2.77 4.10 -9.22
N VAL A 26 -3.75 4.94 -9.55
CA VAL A 26 -3.60 6.39 -9.61
C VAL A 26 -3.28 7.00 -8.24
N ILE A 27 -3.90 6.52 -7.14
CA ILE A 27 -3.70 7.08 -5.80
C ILE A 27 -2.27 6.80 -5.37
N ILE A 28 -1.91 5.52 -5.45
CA ILE A 28 -0.60 4.99 -5.12
C ILE A 28 0.50 5.73 -5.86
N SER A 29 0.36 5.86 -7.19
CA SER A 29 1.36 6.53 -8.02
C SER A 29 1.57 7.99 -7.65
N ASN A 30 0.48 8.73 -7.39
CA ASN A 30 0.57 10.14 -7.01
C ASN A 30 1.20 10.32 -5.64
N LEU A 31 0.78 9.51 -4.65
CA LEU A 31 1.34 9.55 -3.31
C LEU A 31 2.86 9.33 -3.34
N ILE A 32 3.32 8.25 -3.95
CA ILE A 32 4.75 7.90 -3.99
C ILE A 32 5.56 8.94 -4.77
N ALA A 33 5.06 9.40 -5.92
CA ALA A 33 5.73 10.44 -6.70
C ALA A 33 5.92 11.73 -5.88
N GLU A 34 4.89 12.11 -5.11
CA GLU A 34 4.93 13.34 -4.32
C GLU A 34 5.81 13.24 -3.07
N LEU A 35 5.85 12.07 -2.44
CA LEU A 35 6.82 11.79 -1.38
C LEU A 35 8.25 11.87 -1.92
N ALA A 36 8.53 11.22 -3.06
CA ALA A 36 9.85 11.23 -3.69
C ALA A 36 10.35 12.64 -4.07
N LEU A 37 9.43 13.48 -4.54
CA LEU A 37 9.72 14.89 -4.85
C LEU A 37 10.14 15.68 -3.60
N ARG A 38 9.55 15.36 -2.43
CA ARG A 38 9.88 15.97 -1.14
C ARG A 38 11.11 15.38 -0.47
N GLY A 39 11.39 14.10 -0.66
CA GLY A 39 12.52 13.42 -0.03
C GLY A 39 12.50 11.90 -0.19
N PRO A 40 13.37 11.18 0.53
CA PRO A 40 13.35 9.72 0.61
C PRO A 40 12.00 9.14 1.05
N ALA A 41 11.60 8.02 0.45
CA ALA A 41 10.43 7.25 0.86
C ALA A 41 10.72 5.75 0.77
N ILE A 42 10.22 5.00 1.74
CA ILE A 42 10.34 3.54 1.80
C ILE A 42 9.01 2.94 1.35
N VAL A 43 9.06 1.99 0.42
CA VAL A 43 7.90 1.31 -0.15
C VAL A 43 8.03 -0.19 0.09
N LEU A 44 7.03 -0.76 0.77
CA LEU A 44 6.94 -2.20 1.03
C LEU A 44 5.81 -2.75 0.16
N ASP A 45 6.15 -3.50 -0.88
CA ASP A 45 5.23 -3.88 -1.95
C ASP A 45 4.79 -5.35 -1.81
N SER A 46 3.53 -5.55 -1.44
CA SER A 46 2.88 -6.87 -1.39
C SER A 46 2.33 -7.20 -2.78
N GLY A 47 2.80 -8.27 -3.39
CA GLY A 47 2.20 -8.77 -4.63
C GLY A 47 2.60 -8.01 -5.91
N ASN A 48 3.70 -7.27 -5.89
CA ASN A 48 4.30 -6.62 -7.08
C ASN A 48 3.38 -5.59 -7.75
N CYS A 49 2.76 -4.73 -6.94
CA CYS A 49 1.80 -3.72 -7.38
C CYS A 49 2.45 -2.34 -7.63
N PHE A 50 3.78 -2.19 -7.41
CA PHE A 50 4.46 -0.90 -7.56
C PHE A 50 4.38 -0.31 -8.99
N PRO A 51 3.72 0.84 -9.20
CA PRO A 51 3.44 1.37 -10.54
C PRO A 51 4.58 2.26 -11.09
N ALA A 52 5.77 1.68 -11.27
CA ALA A 52 7.01 2.39 -11.60
C ALA A 52 6.88 3.37 -12.78
N TYR A 53 6.26 2.93 -13.88
CA TYR A 53 6.12 3.74 -15.09
C TYR A 53 5.28 5.00 -14.84
N ARG A 54 4.16 4.86 -14.12
CA ARG A 54 3.26 5.99 -13.82
C ARG A 54 3.92 6.97 -12.86
N ILE A 55 4.64 6.47 -11.86
CA ILE A 55 5.45 7.31 -10.95
C ILE A 55 6.49 8.11 -11.74
N ALA A 56 7.23 7.47 -12.65
CA ALA A 56 8.23 8.15 -13.48
C ALA A 56 7.60 9.24 -14.37
N GLN A 57 6.42 8.97 -14.95
CA GLN A 57 5.68 9.99 -15.71
C GLN A 57 5.26 11.18 -14.85
N LEU A 58 4.79 10.93 -13.62
CA LEU A 58 4.39 11.99 -12.69
C LEU A 58 5.57 12.85 -12.25
N ILE A 59 6.72 12.22 -11.97
CA ILE A 59 7.96 12.94 -11.65
C ILE A 59 8.42 13.80 -12.83
N ARG A 60 8.45 13.25 -14.06
CA ARG A 60 8.86 13.99 -15.27
C ARG A 60 8.02 15.25 -15.52
N ARG A 61 6.73 15.23 -15.14
CA ARG A 61 5.84 16.39 -15.27
C ARG A 61 6.18 17.52 -14.28
N LYS A 62 6.86 17.22 -13.18
CA LYS A 62 7.16 18.16 -12.10
C LYS A 62 8.65 18.50 -11.97
N SER A 63 9.54 17.69 -12.53
CA SER A 63 10.99 17.88 -12.46
C SER A 63 11.72 17.24 -13.63
N LEU A 64 12.82 17.87 -14.05
CA LEU A 64 13.76 17.31 -15.04
C LEU A 64 14.74 16.30 -14.41
N GLN A 65 14.80 16.22 -13.07
CA GLN A 65 15.75 15.39 -12.33
C GLN A 65 15.20 13.97 -12.04
N LEU A 66 14.62 13.31 -13.04
CA LEU A 66 13.95 12.01 -12.85
C LEU A 66 14.82 10.97 -12.15
N GLU A 67 16.07 10.81 -12.59
CA GLU A 67 16.96 9.77 -12.07
C GLU A 67 17.28 9.98 -10.59
N SER A 68 17.61 11.22 -10.19
CA SER A 68 17.93 11.49 -8.79
C SER A 68 16.71 11.41 -7.88
N ILE A 69 15.52 11.77 -8.37
CA ILE A 69 14.27 11.65 -7.61
C ILE A 69 13.84 10.19 -7.48
N SER A 70 13.95 9.40 -8.56
CA SER A 70 13.61 7.97 -8.53
C SER A 70 14.47 7.19 -7.53
N ARG A 71 15.76 7.57 -7.38
CA ARG A 71 16.68 6.98 -6.39
C ARG A 71 16.32 7.27 -4.93
N ARG A 72 15.36 8.15 -4.67
CA ARG A 72 14.83 8.42 -3.31
C ARG A 72 13.76 7.40 -2.90
N ILE A 73 13.28 6.58 -3.84
CA ILE A 73 12.26 5.57 -3.57
C ILE A 73 12.97 4.24 -3.30
N PHE A 74 12.97 3.81 -2.05
CA PHE A 74 13.53 2.53 -1.62
C PHE A 74 12.42 1.49 -1.59
N ILE A 75 12.51 0.48 -2.46
CA ILE A 75 11.44 -0.50 -2.61
C ILE A 75 11.94 -1.86 -2.16
N GLN A 76 11.14 -2.53 -1.33
CA GLN A 76 11.30 -3.93 -0.99
C GLN A 76 10.00 -4.67 -1.31
N ARG A 77 10.11 -5.90 -1.81
CA ARG A 77 8.95 -6.68 -2.26
C ARG A 77 8.76 -7.92 -1.40
N SER A 78 7.50 -8.30 -1.22
CA SER A 78 7.11 -9.57 -0.65
C SER A 78 6.11 -10.27 -1.58
N PHE A 79 6.25 -11.59 -1.67
CA PHE A 79 5.39 -12.47 -2.45
C PHE A 79 4.61 -13.45 -1.56
N THR A 80 4.89 -13.48 -0.26
CA THR A 80 4.14 -14.24 0.74
C THR A 80 3.92 -13.41 2.00
N CYS A 81 2.89 -13.73 2.78
CA CYS A 81 2.63 -13.06 4.06
C CYS A 81 3.79 -13.26 5.06
N TYR A 82 4.51 -14.39 4.99
CA TYR A 82 5.74 -14.62 5.77
C TYR A 82 6.87 -13.67 5.37
N GLN A 83 7.06 -13.44 4.07
CA GLN A 83 8.03 -12.46 3.57
C GLN A 83 7.63 -11.05 3.96
N MET A 84 6.34 -10.69 3.87
CA MET A 84 5.86 -9.38 4.31
C MET A 84 6.13 -9.17 5.81
N THR A 85 5.87 -10.19 6.63
CA THR A 85 6.17 -10.16 8.08
C THR A 85 7.65 -9.92 8.32
N SER A 86 8.52 -10.70 7.66
CA SER A 86 9.97 -10.58 7.78
C SER A 86 10.49 -9.21 7.30
N LEU A 87 9.88 -8.68 6.23
CA LEU A 87 10.24 -7.40 5.64
C LEU A 87 9.87 -6.24 6.58
N LEU A 88 8.69 -6.29 7.21
CA LEU A 88 8.28 -5.31 8.23
C LEU A 88 9.14 -5.39 9.48
N GLU A 89 9.51 -6.59 9.94
CA GLU A 89 10.41 -6.80 11.07
C GLU A 89 11.77 -6.13 10.82
N ASN A 90 12.36 -6.38 9.64
CA ASN A 90 13.69 -5.90 9.28
C ASN A 90 13.72 -4.46 8.75
N THR A 91 12.56 -3.82 8.54
CA THR A 91 12.50 -2.40 8.14
C THR A 91 12.93 -1.52 9.31
N PRO A 92 14.00 -0.72 9.17
CA PRO A 92 14.46 0.17 10.23
C PRO A 92 13.42 1.23 10.56
N ALA A 93 13.20 1.52 11.85
CA ALA A 93 12.41 2.66 12.28
C ALA A 93 13.23 3.95 12.07
N VAL A 94 13.09 4.56 10.89
CA VAL A 94 13.72 5.84 10.53
C VAL A 94 12.65 6.89 10.22
N ALA A 95 13.02 8.17 10.36
CA ALA A 95 12.15 9.31 10.06
C ALA A 95 11.95 9.54 8.54
N GLN A 96 11.56 8.49 7.82
CA GLN A 96 11.21 8.51 6.39
C GLN A 96 9.81 7.93 6.22
N PRO A 97 8.96 8.51 5.36
CA PRO A 97 7.62 8.01 5.12
C PRO A 97 7.66 6.57 4.60
N HIS A 98 6.77 5.73 5.15
CA HIS A 98 6.57 4.35 4.70
C HIS A 98 5.26 4.24 3.92
N VAL A 99 5.30 3.55 2.79
CA VAL A 99 4.12 3.21 1.98
C VAL A 99 4.06 1.70 1.81
N ILE A 100 3.08 1.07 2.44
CA ILE A 100 2.85 -0.38 2.39
C ILE A 100 1.77 -0.64 1.36
N LEU A 101 2.14 -1.21 0.23
CA LEU A 101 1.23 -1.47 -0.87
C LEU A 101 0.54 -2.81 -0.69
N ASN A 102 -0.79 -2.76 -0.70
CA ASN A 102 -1.67 -3.91 -0.77
C ASN A 102 -1.36 -4.96 0.30
N LEU A 103 -1.22 -4.52 1.56
CA LEU A 103 -0.72 -5.33 2.69
C LEU A 103 -1.30 -6.75 2.72
N LEU A 104 -2.62 -6.88 2.53
CA LEU A 104 -3.34 -8.14 2.65
C LEU A 104 -3.30 -9.04 1.40
N THR A 105 -2.76 -8.60 0.27
CA THR A 105 -2.75 -9.41 -0.98
C THR A 105 -2.10 -10.78 -0.78
N THR A 106 -0.93 -10.82 -0.13
CA THR A 106 -0.21 -12.08 0.14
C THR A 106 -0.81 -12.90 1.29
N PHE A 107 -1.77 -12.36 2.04
CA PHE A 107 -2.50 -13.09 3.08
C PHE A 107 -3.66 -13.90 2.48
N GLN A 108 -4.09 -13.59 1.26
CA GLN A 108 -5.16 -14.30 0.59
C GLN A 108 -4.77 -15.66 0.02
N ASP A 109 -3.48 -16.04 0.08
CA ASP A 109 -3.01 -17.37 -0.34
C ASP A 109 -3.78 -18.49 0.38
N ASP A 110 -4.43 -19.37 -0.39
CA ASP A 110 -5.24 -20.50 0.10
C ASP A 110 -4.44 -21.48 0.98
N GLN A 111 -3.12 -21.52 0.85
CA GLN A 111 -2.25 -22.33 1.71
C GLN A 111 -2.10 -21.75 3.13
N VAL A 112 -2.49 -20.50 3.34
CA VAL A 112 -2.41 -19.81 4.62
C VAL A 112 -3.78 -19.85 5.29
N LYS A 113 -3.92 -20.68 6.32
CA LYS A 113 -5.15 -20.80 7.10
C LYS A 113 -5.53 -19.48 7.78
N PRO A 114 -6.82 -19.20 8.01
CA PRO A 114 -7.29 -17.99 8.68
C PRO A 114 -6.57 -17.70 10.01
N ASP A 115 -6.40 -18.70 10.88
CA ASP A 115 -5.72 -18.52 12.18
C ASP A 115 -4.27 -18.06 12.02
N GLU A 116 -3.55 -18.65 11.06
CA GLU A 116 -2.16 -18.29 10.77
C GLU A 116 -2.08 -16.90 10.15
N ALA A 117 -2.98 -16.57 9.22
CA ALA A 117 -3.08 -15.23 8.65
C ALA A 117 -3.34 -14.18 9.75
N GLY A 118 -4.22 -14.49 10.71
CA GLY A 118 -4.51 -13.64 11.86
C GLY A 118 -3.32 -13.46 12.81
N ARG A 119 -2.56 -14.54 13.05
CA ARG A 119 -1.31 -14.50 13.84
C ARG A 119 -0.26 -13.63 13.16
N LEU A 120 0.00 -13.86 11.88
CA LEU A 120 0.97 -13.08 11.08
C LEU A 120 0.56 -11.61 10.98
N LEU A 121 -0.72 -11.31 10.76
CA LEU A 121 -1.19 -9.92 10.72
C LEU A 121 -0.96 -9.21 12.05
N THR A 122 -1.13 -9.89 13.18
CA THR A 122 -0.85 -9.33 14.51
C THR A 122 0.62 -8.90 14.62
N ILE A 123 1.54 -9.73 14.12
CA ILE A 123 2.97 -9.40 14.09
C ILE A 123 3.22 -8.21 13.16
N CYS A 124 2.67 -8.22 11.95
CA CYS A 124 2.77 -7.11 11.01
C CYS A 124 2.29 -5.79 11.61
N LEU A 125 1.12 -5.77 12.26
CA LEU A 125 0.56 -4.57 12.87
C LEU A 125 1.46 -4.02 13.99
N SER A 126 2.08 -4.89 14.79
CA SER A 126 3.05 -4.45 15.81
C SER A 126 4.28 -3.75 15.21
N HIS A 127 4.76 -4.23 14.06
CA HIS A 127 5.86 -3.60 13.35
C HIS A 127 5.44 -2.31 12.63
N ILE A 128 4.23 -2.28 12.08
CA ILE A 128 3.65 -1.07 11.49
C ILE A 128 3.51 0.04 12.54
N GLU A 129 3.03 -0.29 13.73
CA GLU A 129 2.96 0.63 14.87
C GLU A 129 4.37 1.12 15.26
N ARG A 130 5.35 0.21 15.37
CA ARG A 130 6.75 0.58 15.60
C ARG A 130 7.27 1.59 14.57
N LEU A 131 6.91 1.44 13.29
CA LEU A 131 7.31 2.37 12.23
C LEU A 131 6.54 3.70 12.32
N SER A 132 5.25 3.67 12.66
CA SER A 132 4.41 4.87 12.75
C SER A 132 4.87 5.82 13.85
N LEU A 133 5.47 5.31 14.92
CA LEU A 133 6.02 6.12 16.02
C LEU A 133 7.08 7.14 15.56
N VAL A 134 7.82 6.86 14.49
CA VAL A 134 8.95 7.71 14.04
C VAL A 134 8.72 8.36 12.68
N ALA A 135 7.76 7.88 11.90
CA ALA A 135 7.45 8.39 10.57
C ALA A 135 5.98 8.17 10.21
N PRO A 136 5.43 8.94 9.26
CA PRO A 136 4.11 8.62 8.73
C PRO A 136 4.09 7.28 8.00
N VAL A 137 3.00 6.53 8.17
CA VAL A 137 2.77 5.25 7.46
C VAL A 137 1.46 5.32 6.68
N ALA A 138 1.54 5.03 5.38
CA ALA A 138 0.38 4.78 4.53
C ALA A 138 0.29 3.29 4.22
N ILE A 139 -0.91 2.73 4.30
CA ILE A 139 -1.21 1.37 3.83
C ILE A 139 -2.25 1.46 2.73
N THR A 140 -2.05 0.73 1.63
CA THR A 140 -3.14 0.45 0.69
C THR A 140 -3.66 -0.96 0.87
N LEU A 141 -4.97 -1.09 0.68
CA LEU A 141 -5.69 -2.35 0.77
C LEU A 141 -6.66 -2.44 -0.41
N GLU A 142 -6.76 -3.62 -0.99
CA GLU A 142 -7.86 -3.94 -1.90
C GLU A 142 -9.07 -4.41 -1.10
N PRO A 143 -10.30 -3.96 -1.44
CA PRO A 143 -11.49 -4.36 -0.70
C PRO A 143 -11.91 -5.80 -0.98
N ALA A 144 -11.48 -6.39 -2.10
CA ALA A 144 -11.79 -7.76 -2.45
C ALA A 144 -10.91 -8.71 -1.62
N ILE A 145 -11.49 -9.26 -0.56
CA ILE A 145 -10.86 -10.22 0.35
C ILE A 145 -11.71 -11.49 0.37
N LEU A 146 -11.05 -12.66 0.41
CA LEU A 146 -11.75 -13.93 0.65
C LEU A 146 -12.60 -13.89 1.92
N ALA A 147 -13.83 -14.42 1.85
CA ALA A 147 -14.81 -14.35 2.94
C ALA A 147 -14.25 -14.83 4.29
N GLU A 148 -13.50 -15.93 4.31
CA GLU A 148 -12.86 -16.49 5.51
C GLU A 148 -11.75 -15.61 6.12
N LYS A 149 -11.28 -14.59 5.39
CA LYS A 149 -10.19 -13.68 5.76
C LYS A 149 -10.64 -12.22 5.86
N GLU A 150 -11.93 -11.91 5.69
CA GLU A 150 -12.48 -10.55 5.81
C GLU A 150 -12.15 -9.88 7.16
N PHE A 151 -12.02 -10.68 8.22
CA PHE A 151 -11.63 -10.18 9.54
C PHE A 151 -10.26 -9.47 9.54
N LEU A 152 -9.35 -9.82 8.62
CA LEU A 152 -8.05 -9.16 8.47
C LEU A 152 -8.22 -7.71 8.04
N LEU A 153 -9.09 -7.46 7.05
CA LEU A 153 -9.40 -6.11 6.57
C LEU A 153 -9.95 -5.24 7.69
N LYS A 154 -10.91 -5.79 8.43
CA LYS A 154 -11.50 -5.12 9.59
C LYS A 154 -10.44 -4.72 10.61
N ARG A 155 -9.55 -5.64 10.98
CA ARG A 155 -8.47 -5.37 11.95
C ARG A 155 -7.50 -4.28 11.51
N VAL A 156 -7.13 -4.24 10.23
CA VAL A 156 -6.25 -3.17 9.72
C VAL A 156 -6.97 -1.82 9.77
N CYS A 157 -8.22 -1.76 9.34
CA CYS A 157 -9.02 -0.53 9.39
C CYS A 157 -9.30 -0.05 10.82
N GLU A 158 -9.52 -0.95 11.78
CA GLU A 158 -9.72 -0.61 13.20
C GLU A 158 -8.48 0.01 13.86
N GLN A 159 -7.28 -0.29 13.35
CA GLN A 159 -6.03 0.26 13.87
C GLN A 159 -5.60 1.56 13.17
N ALA A 160 -6.27 1.93 12.09
CA ALA A 160 -5.96 3.14 11.34
C ALA A 160 -6.52 4.40 12.02
N ASP A 161 -5.73 5.47 12.03
CA ASP A 161 -6.19 6.78 12.48
C ASP A 161 -7.14 7.41 11.46
N GLU A 162 -6.88 7.17 10.18
CA GLU A 162 -7.70 7.64 9.07
C GLU A 162 -7.88 6.55 8.01
N VAL A 163 -9.12 6.36 7.55
CA VAL A 163 -9.45 5.41 6.47
C VAL A 163 -10.08 6.17 5.30
N PHE A 164 -9.49 6.01 4.12
CA PHE A 164 -9.98 6.59 2.86
C PHE A 164 -10.47 5.49 1.93
N THR A 165 -11.65 5.69 1.34
CA THR A 165 -12.21 4.77 0.35
C THR A 165 -12.25 5.43 -1.01
N SER A 166 -11.66 4.80 -2.01
CA SER A 166 -11.72 5.24 -3.39
C SER A 166 -11.66 4.04 -4.33
N LEU A 167 -12.85 3.60 -4.74
CA LEU A 167 -13.06 2.45 -5.61
C LEU A 167 -13.50 2.98 -6.97
N SER A 168 -12.85 2.54 -8.04
CA SER A 168 -13.41 2.71 -9.39
C SER A 168 -14.41 1.59 -9.64
N GLU A 169 -15.51 1.91 -10.32
CA GLU A 169 -16.37 0.88 -10.91
C GLU A 169 -15.52 0.00 -11.85
N PRO A 170 -15.74 -1.32 -11.87
CA PRO A 170 -15.05 -2.21 -12.80
C PRO A 170 -15.29 -1.73 -14.22
N SER A 171 -14.24 -1.67 -15.04
CA SER A 171 -14.39 -1.23 -16.42
C SER A 171 -15.23 -2.24 -17.19
N PRO A 172 -16.12 -1.81 -18.12
CA PRO A 172 -16.95 -2.74 -18.91
C PRO A 172 -16.15 -3.82 -19.68
N GLN A 173 -14.84 -3.60 -19.90
CA GLN A 173 -13.96 -4.54 -20.61
C GLN A 173 -13.63 -5.80 -19.80
N GLU A 174 -13.64 -5.75 -18.46
CA GLU A 174 -13.40 -6.93 -17.61
C GLU A 174 -14.60 -7.89 -17.59
N GLN A 175 -15.81 -7.40 -17.88
CA GLN A 175 -17.01 -8.23 -18.00
C GLN A 175 -17.08 -8.99 -19.35
N GLN A 176 -16.37 -8.54 -20.39
CA GLN A 176 -16.38 -9.22 -21.69
C GLN A 176 -15.44 -10.44 -21.77
N LEU A 177 -14.47 -10.56 -20.86
CA LEU A 177 -13.56 -11.70 -20.84
C LEU A 177 -14.15 -12.95 -20.16
N SER A 178 -15.33 -12.85 -19.51
CA SER A 178 -15.98 -14.00 -18.87
C SER A 178 -16.89 -14.84 -19.79
N PHE A 179 -16.96 -14.54 -21.10
CA PHE A 179 -17.85 -15.24 -22.04
C PHE A 179 -17.14 -16.19 -23.04
N PHE A 180 -15.83 -16.40 -22.93
CA PHE A 180 -15.09 -17.37 -23.75
C PHE A 180 -14.47 -18.50 -22.92
N GLY A 181 -15.29 -19.21 -22.16
CA GLY A 181 -14.86 -20.38 -21.39
C GLY A 181 -15.99 -21.36 -21.11
N MET A 182 -16.20 -22.28 -22.07
CA MET A 182 -17.02 -23.51 -22.06
C MET A 182 -18.54 -23.37 -22.00
#